data_AF-A0A557SXF3-F1
#
_entry.id   AF-A0A557SXF3-F1
#
_cell.length_a   1.000
_cell.length_b   1.000
_cell.length_c   1.000
_cell.angle_alpha   90.00
_cell.angle_beta   90.00
_cell.angle_gamma   90.00
#
_symmetry.space_group_name_H-M   'P 1'
#
loop_
_entity.id
_entity.type
_entity.pdbx_description
1 polymer ?
#
loop_
_entity_poly.entity_id
_entity_poly.type
_entity_poly.pdbx_seq_one_letter_code
_entity_poly.pdbx_strand_id
1 'polypeptide(L)' 'MFSSNKRYKQILVDIDNYNASREIGHMGDSFNQVLPKLINRFKRGKL' A
#
# COMPACT_ATOMS: atom_id res chain seq x y z
N MET A 1 -29.89 -2.60 4.67
CA MET A 1 -28.55 -3.23 4.56
C MET A 1 -27.87 -2.68 3.30
N PHE A 2 -26.77 -1.94 3.42
CA PHE A 2 -26.01 -1.47 2.25
C PHE A 2 -25.02 -2.57 1.84
N SER A 3 -25.37 -3.37 0.83
CA SER A 3 -24.46 -4.31 0.21
C SER A 3 -23.48 -3.56 -0.69
N SER A 4 -22.34 -3.15 -0.12
CA SER A 4 -21.24 -2.57 -0.90
C SER A 4 -20.57 -3.68 -1.73
N ASN A 5 -20.99 -3.84 -2.99
CA ASN A 5 -20.34 -4.68 -4.02
C ASN A 5 -18.99 -4.10 -4.48
N LYS A 6 -18.14 -3.68 -3.54
CA LYS A 6 -16.79 -3.20 -3.84
C LYS A 6 -15.92 -4.39 -4.21
N ARG A 7 -15.54 -4.49 -5.49
CA ARG A 7 -14.54 -5.44 -5.98
C ARG A 7 -13.15 -4.89 -5.69
N TYR A 8 -12.45 -5.51 -4.75
CA TYR A 8 -11.06 -5.19 -4.47
C TYR A 8 -10.16 -5.97 -5.43
N LYS A 9 -9.15 -5.29 -5.98
CA LYS A 9 -8.05 -5.97 -6.68
C LYS A 9 -7.07 -6.45 -5.63
N GLN A 10 -6.72 -7.74 -5.68
CA GLN A 10 -5.67 -8.32 -4.86
C GLN A 10 -4.36 -8.28 -5.64
N ILE A 11 -3.26 -8.03 -4.94
CA ILE A 11 -1.91 -8.06 -5.50
C ILE A 11 -1.04 -8.95 -4.61
N LEU A 12 -0.12 -9.69 -5.23
CA LEU A 12 0.93 -10.39 -4.50
C LEU A 12 2.10 -9.42 -4.30
N VAL A 13 2.59 -9.37 -3.07
CA VAL A 13 3.71 -8.51 -2.67
C VAL A 13 4.66 -9.39 -1.87
N ASP A 14 5.96 -9.30 -2.17
CA ASP A 14 6.96 -9.95 -1.33
C ASP A 14 7.03 -9.30 0.06
N ILE A 15 7.68 -10.01 0.98
CA ILE A 15 7.70 -9.61 2.39
C ILE A 15 8.48 -8.31 2.62
N ASP A 16 9.51 -8.03 1.81
CA ASP A 16 10.34 -6.84 1.95
C ASP A 16 9.57 -5.59 1.53
N ASN A 17 8.88 -5.66 0.39
CA ASN A 17 7.99 -4.61 -0.08
C ASN A 17 6.79 -4.42 0.84
N TYR A 18 6.27 -5.48 1.44
CA TYR A 18 5.25 -5.38 2.48
C TYR A 18 5.78 -4.60 3.70
N ASN A 19 6.96 -4.94 4.22
CA ASN A 19 7.56 -4.25 5.35
C ASN A 19 7.86 -2.77 5.05
N ALA A 20 8.42 -2.49 3.87
CA ALA A 20 8.66 -1.13 3.41
C ALA A 20 7.35 -0.32 3.29
N SER A 21 6.26 -0.94 2.83
CA SER A 21 4.95 -0.30 2.79
C SER A 21 4.42 -0.01 4.21
N ARG A 22 4.65 -0.93 5.16
CA ARG A 22 4.21 -0.81 6.55
C ARG A 22 4.92 0.33 7.29
N GLU A 23 6.19 0.58 7.00
CA GLU A 23 6.94 1.70 7.58
C GLU A 23 6.48 3.07 7.06
N ILE A 24 5.92 3.11 5.84
CA ILE A 24 5.46 4.35 5.19
C ILE A 24 4.00 4.68 5.55
N GLY A 25 3.19 3.66 5.84
CA GLY A 25 1.80 3.81 6.23
C GLY A 25 1.62 4.11 7.72
N HIS A 26 0.55 4.82 8.06
CA HIS A 26 0.07 4.92 9.45
C HIS A 26 -1.05 3.91 9.72
N MET A 27 -1.33 3.63 10.99
CA MET A 27 -2.42 2.74 11.38
C MET A 27 -3.76 3.24 10.80
N GLY A 28 -4.44 2.39 10.04
CA GLY A 28 -5.71 2.73 9.38
C GLY A 28 -5.58 3.23 7.94
N ASP A 29 -4.37 3.52 7.45
CA ASP A 29 -4.17 3.85 6.03
C ASP A 29 -4.49 2.63 5.15
N SER A 30 -5.19 2.89 4.05
CA SER A 30 -5.42 1.87 3.03
C SER A 30 -4.18 1.66 2.16
N PHE A 31 -4.00 0.45 1.65
CA PHE A 31 -2.88 0.12 0.77
C PHE A 31 -2.79 1.04 -0.47
N ASN A 32 -3.93 1.50 -0.98
CA ASN A 32 -4.02 2.45 -2.10
C ASN A 32 -3.45 3.84 -1.76
N GLN A 33 -3.44 4.24 -0.49
CA GLN A 33 -2.84 5.51 -0.04
C GLN A 33 -1.33 5.35 0.20
N VAL A 34 -0.90 4.15 0.61
CA VAL A 34 0.51 3.84 0.92
C VAL A 34 1.32 3.58 -0.35
N LEU A 35 0.77 2.85 -1.33
CA LEU A 35 1.47 2.47 -2.56
C LEU A 35 2.08 3.67 -3.32
N PRO A 36 1.36 4.78 -3.57
CA PRO A 36 1.94 5.95 -4.23
C PRO A 36 3.10 6.57 -3.44
N LYS A 37 3.03 6.57 -2.09
CA LYS A 37 4.12 7.08 -1.24
C LYS A 37 5.36 6.20 -1.36
N LEU A 38 5.19 4.88 -1.35
CA LEU A 38 6.27 3.90 -1.55
C LEU A 38 6.94 4.07 -2.92
N ILE A 39 6.15 4.13 -3.99
CA ILE A 39 6.66 4.35 -5.37
C ILE A 39 7.42 5.66 -5.47
N ASN A 40 6.92 6.74 -4.85
CA ASN A 40 7.59 8.03 -4.86
C ASN A 40 8.90 8.03 -4.05
N ARG A 41 8.99 7.23 -2.98
CA ARG A 41 10.24 7.04 -2.22
C ARG A 41 11.30 6.33 -3.06
N PHE A 42 10.88 5.28 -3.78
CA PHE A 42 11.74 4.55 -4.73
C PHE A 42 12.26 5.45 -5.85
N LYS A 43 11.38 6.23 -6.49
CA LYS A 43 11.78 7.19 -7.54
C LYS A 43 12.79 8.24 -7.06
N ARG A 44 12.85 8.50 -5.75
CA ARG A 44 13.78 9.46 -5.15
C ARG A 44 15.11 8.83 -4.69
N GLY A 45 15.31 7.52 -4.90
CA GLY A 45 16.53 6.81 -4.49
C GLY A 45 16.73 6.72 -2.97
N LYS A 46 15.64 6.71 -2.19
CA LYS A 46 15.67 6.67 -0.72
C LYS A 46 15.19 5.33 -0.14
N LEU A 47 15.55 4.21 -0.77
CA LEU A 47 15.25 2.86 -0.30
C LEU A 47 16.54 2.10 -0.01
#